data_AF-A0A661CIA9-F1
#
_entry.id   AF-A0A661CIA9-F1
#
_cell.length_a   1.000
_cell.length_b   1.000
_cell.length_c   1.000
_cell.angle_alpha   90.00
_cell.angle_beta   90.00
_cell.angle_gamma   90.00
#
_symmetry.space_group_name_H-M   'P 1'
#
loop_
_entity.id
_entity.type
_entity.pdbx_description
1 polymer ?
#
loop_
_entity_poly.entity_id
_entity_poly.type
_entity_poly.pdbx_seq_one_letter_code
_entity_poly.pdbx_strand_id
1 'polypeptide(L)'
;MYQGIFIDDQKADEHFAKLMSTPGKNGLTVKFQQPTEFITLANQIVESQPAFVALDYRLDEDRNTAQNVYKAEPLAQQLRSYTSENVDQDFPIILVSHENKITGFDNDITAHNLFDCRFTKKEVASEPEHRQQILSLVKGYQRMIKNWRKKSERWATFFALNKEESVVVAYQAIRELDKLKAPHQVAQQILRYVIERQGILLDQDNVLARLGVAKAGNDIEPLFARLKKDKVIYSGVFSEGWTRWWQHRLWDWEEQFCDEPFGNLTGKERVLRLNEKFGLKLSPAESRWQEHIDALFAFACDSCHQPTEQQYSVIAYDRNPVPDSFIQRKHICWKCVETGEFASRGLEIHEDDEFIVEMIQNGEMR
;
A
#
# COMPACT_ATOMS: atom_id res chain seq x y z
N MET A 1 16.59 15.51 -10.19
CA MET A 1 16.40 15.65 -8.74
C MET A 1 15.08 16.37 -8.56
N TYR A 2 14.17 15.79 -7.79
CA TYR A 2 12.79 16.27 -7.68
C TYR A 2 12.68 17.27 -6.54
N GLN A 3 12.12 18.46 -6.83
CA GLN A 3 11.99 19.54 -5.86
C GLN A 3 10.65 19.43 -5.14
N GLY A 4 10.66 19.22 -3.84
CA GLY A 4 9.48 19.25 -2.99
C GLY A 4 9.45 20.49 -2.10
N ILE A 5 8.29 20.75 -1.52
CA ILE A 5 8.08 21.82 -0.54
C ILE A 5 7.54 21.18 0.74
N PHE A 6 8.09 21.58 1.88
CA PHE A 6 7.56 21.26 3.20
C PHE A 6 7.04 22.52 3.86
N ILE A 7 5.74 22.53 4.16
CA ILE A 7 5.06 23.63 4.84
C ILE A 7 4.84 23.26 6.30
N ASP A 8 5.36 24.09 7.19
CA ASP A 8 5.22 23.97 8.63
C ASP A 8 5.24 25.37 9.25
N ASP A 9 4.44 25.60 10.28
CA ASP A 9 4.46 26.88 10.99
C ASP A 9 5.68 27.00 11.93
N GLN A 10 6.21 25.88 12.43
CA GLN A 10 7.34 25.86 13.34
C GLN A 10 8.66 25.92 12.58
N LYS A 11 9.34 27.07 12.64
CA LYS A 11 10.69 27.21 12.05
C LYS A 11 11.70 26.19 12.57
N ALA A 12 11.52 25.69 13.80
CA ALA A 12 12.34 24.63 14.37
C ALA A 12 12.31 23.34 13.52
N ASP A 13 11.23 23.11 12.77
CA ASP A 13 11.00 21.91 11.98
C ASP A 13 11.58 21.99 10.56
N GLU A 14 12.30 23.08 10.22
CA GLU A 14 13.07 23.20 8.97
C GLU A 14 14.02 22.02 8.73
N HIS A 15 14.57 21.46 9.80
CA HIS A 15 15.47 20.31 9.70
C HIS A 15 14.81 19.07 9.11
N PHE A 16 13.49 18.88 9.26
CA PHE A 16 12.76 17.76 8.66
C PHE A 16 12.77 17.83 7.13
N ALA A 17 12.72 19.01 6.52
CA ALA A 17 12.87 19.14 5.05
C ALA A 17 14.20 18.54 4.57
N LYS A 18 15.29 18.75 5.31
CA LYS A 18 16.58 18.13 4.99
C LYS A 18 16.54 16.61 5.16
N LEU A 19 15.87 16.11 6.19
CA LEU A 19 15.72 14.67 6.44
C LEU A 19 14.86 13.99 5.37
N MET A 20 13.83 14.65 4.85
CA MET A 20 13.01 14.13 3.73
C MET A 20 13.76 14.08 2.40
N SER A 21 14.85 14.82 2.26
CA SER A 21 15.65 14.84 1.04
C SER A 21 16.42 13.53 0.86
N THR A 22 16.58 13.07 -0.37
CA THR A 22 17.33 11.85 -0.70
C THR A 22 18.43 12.15 -1.71
N PRO A 23 19.62 11.55 -1.55
CA PRO A 23 20.75 11.85 -2.42
C PRO A 23 20.55 11.29 -3.85
N GLY A 24 21.33 11.81 -4.79
CA GLY A 24 21.44 11.28 -6.15
C GLY A 24 20.65 12.06 -7.21
N LYS A 25 20.96 11.80 -8.48
CA LYS A 25 20.41 12.52 -9.64
C LYS A 25 18.88 12.44 -9.73
N ASN A 26 18.30 11.35 -9.22
CA ASN A 26 16.86 11.09 -9.19
C ASN A 26 16.30 11.08 -7.75
N GLY A 27 17.01 11.67 -6.79
CA GLY A 27 16.56 11.83 -5.41
C GLY A 27 15.66 13.05 -5.20
N LEU A 28 15.28 13.28 -3.95
CA LEU A 28 14.42 14.36 -3.48
C LEU A 28 15.25 15.52 -2.91
N THR A 29 14.80 16.74 -3.16
CA THR A 29 15.28 17.95 -2.47
C THR A 29 14.07 18.69 -1.96
N VAL A 30 13.99 18.87 -0.65
CA VAL A 30 12.81 19.49 -0.03
C VAL A 30 13.19 20.85 0.53
N LYS A 31 12.45 21.87 0.13
CA LYS A 31 12.58 23.22 0.66
C LYS A 31 11.57 23.44 1.77
N PHE A 32 12.03 23.99 2.88
CA PHE A 32 11.16 24.45 3.94
C PHE A 32 10.55 25.79 3.59
N GLN A 33 9.28 26.00 3.93
CA GLN A 33 8.58 27.26 3.79
C GLN A 33 7.54 27.40 4.91
N GLN A 34 7.56 28.53 5.62
CA GLN A 34 6.51 28.83 6.60
C GLN A 34 5.22 29.25 5.87
N PRO A 35 4.05 28.98 6.46
CA PRO A 35 2.78 29.42 5.88
C PRO A 35 2.75 30.94 5.75
N THR A 36 2.09 31.41 4.70
CA THR A 36 1.72 32.82 4.49
C THR A 36 0.20 32.90 4.35
N GLU A 37 -0.32 34.08 3.99
CA GLU A 37 -1.74 34.23 3.68
C GLU A 37 -2.20 33.13 2.71
N PHE A 38 -3.35 32.53 2.99
CA PHE A 38 -3.82 31.28 2.40
C PHE A 38 -3.77 31.26 0.86
N ILE A 39 -4.36 32.27 0.21
CA ILE A 39 -4.40 32.33 -1.26
C ILE A 39 -3.01 32.59 -1.82
N THR A 40 -2.24 33.46 -1.16
CA THR A 40 -0.87 33.77 -1.53
C THR A 40 0.01 32.51 -1.50
N LEU A 41 -0.08 31.70 -0.44
CA LEU A 41 0.67 30.45 -0.33
C LEU A 41 0.26 29.45 -1.40
N ALA A 42 -1.04 29.24 -1.61
CA ALA A 42 -1.54 28.31 -2.62
C ALA A 42 -1.02 28.67 -4.02
N ASN A 43 -1.04 29.96 -4.38
CA ASN A 43 -0.51 30.44 -5.66
C ASN A 43 1.01 30.22 -5.76
N GLN A 44 1.77 30.55 -4.71
CA GLN A 44 3.22 30.33 -4.68
C GLN A 44 3.59 28.87 -4.88
N ILE A 45 2.87 27.95 -4.22
CA ILE A 45 3.06 26.51 -4.37
C ILE A 45 2.83 26.12 -5.82
N VAL A 46 1.68 26.48 -6.40
CA VAL A 46 1.33 26.13 -7.79
C VAL A 46 2.36 26.70 -8.79
N GLU A 47 2.73 27.98 -8.66
CA GLU A 47 3.69 28.65 -9.55
C GLU A 47 5.08 28.00 -9.50
N SER A 48 5.46 27.46 -8.35
CA SER A 48 6.74 26.77 -8.19
C SER A 48 6.80 25.38 -8.83
N GLN A 49 5.65 24.84 -9.25
CA GLN A 49 5.48 23.50 -9.85
C GLN A 49 6.28 22.41 -9.13
N PRO A 50 6.00 22.18 -7.83
CA PRO A 50 6.75 21.22 -7.04
C PRO A 50 6.44 19.81 -7.53
N ALA A 51 7.41 18.92 -7.35
CA ALA A 51 7.23 17.51 -7.59
C ALA A 51 6.35 16.85 -6.53
N PHE A 52 6.27 17.44 -5.33
CA PHE A 52 5.35 17.07 -4.25
C PHE A 52 5.26 18.18 -3.20
N VAL A 53 4.22 18.13 -2.38
CA VAL A 53 4.05 19.02 -1.21
C VAL A 53 3.85 18.18 0.04
N ALA A 54 4.62 18.47 1.09
CA ALA A 54 4.44 17.94 2.43
C ALA A 54 3.86 19.05 3.33
N LEU A 55 2.81 18.74 4.10
CA LEU A 55 2.11 19.70 4.97
C LEU A 55 2.11 19.20 6.41
N ASP A 56 2.52 20.03 7.38
CA ASP A 56 2.15 19.79 8.78
C ASP A 56 0.64 19.98 8.96
N TYR A 57 0.05 19.14 9.81
CA TYR A 57 -1.39 19.14 10.06
C TYR A 57 -1.88 20.48 10.65
N ARG A 58 -1.08 21.10 11.51
CA ARG A 58 -1.39 22.35 12.21
C ARG A 58 -0.46 23.45 11.71
N LEU A 59 -0.98 24.33 10.85
CA LEU A 59 -0.25 25.49 10.32
C LEU A 59 -0.64 26.80 11.05
N ASP A 60 -1.31 26.67 12.20
CA ASP A 60 -2.01 27.73 12.94
C ASP A 60 -1.58 27.82 14.42
N GLU A 61 -0.49 27.17 14.83
CA GLU A 61 -0.03 27.15 16.22
C GLU A 61 1.04 28.22 16.53
N ASP A 62 1.84 28.65 15.55
CA ASP A 62 2.77 29.75 15.75
C ASP A 62 2.04 31.10 15.89
N ARG A 63 1.89 31.51 17.15
CA ARG A 63 1.24 32.77 17.55
C ARG A 63 1.99 34.02 17.08
N ASN A 64 3.24 33.90 16.64
CA ASN A 64 4.00 35.03 16.09
C ASN A 64 3.55 35.37 14.66
N THR A 65 2.94 34.41 13.96
CA THR A 65 2.35 34.60 12.63
C THR A 65 0.84 34.82 12.73
N ALA A 66 0.42 35.92 13.38
CA ALA A 66 -0.99 36.27 13.64
C ALA A 66 -1.88 36.44 12.39
N GLN A 67 -1.36 36.21 11.18
CA GLN A 67 -2.10 36.25 9.90
C GLN A 67 -2.51 34.85 9.38
N ASN A 68 -1.97 33.77 9.93
CA ASN A 68 -2.17 32.42 9.41
C ASN A 68 -2.94 31.57 10.43
N VAL A 69 -4.24 31.36 10.19
CA VAL A 69 -5.10 30.55 11.06
C VAL A 69 -5.84 29.52 10.22
N TYR A 70 -5.09 28.65 9.55
CA TYR A 70 -5.66 27.52 8.82
C TYR A 70 -4.83 26.26 9.04
N LYS A 71 -5.48 25.11 8.89
CA LYS A 71 -4.83 23.79 8.95
C LYS A 71 -4.41 23.31 7.56
N ALA A 72 -3.80 22.14 7.45
CA ALA A 72 -3.41 21.57 6.16
C ALA A 72 -4.58 21.33 5.19
N GLU A 73 -5.76 20.95 5.70
CA GLU A 73 -6.87 20.44 4.89
C GLU A 73 -7.44 21.48 3.93
N PRO A 74 -7.75 22.73 4.35
CA PRO A 74 -8.17 23.77 3.42
C PRO A 74 -7.15 24.02 2.30
N LEU A 75 -5.86 23.98 2.61
CA LEU A 75 -4.80 24.20 1.62
C LEU A 75 -4.73 23.03 0.64
N ALA A 76 -4.75 21.79 1.15
CA ALA A 76 -4.77 20.59 0.31
C ALA A 76 -6.01 20.59 -0.61
N GLN A 77 -7.20 20.93 -0.09
CA GLN A 77 -8.42 21.04 -0.89
C GLN A 77 -8.28 22.09 -2.02
N GLN A 78 -7.70 23.25 -1.72
CA GLN A 78 -7.47 24.29 -2.73
C GLN A 78 -6.51 23.80 -3.84
N LEU A 79 -5.42 23.14 -3.45
CA LEU A 79 -4.46 22.56 -4.39
C LEU A 79 -5.07 21.44 -5.24
N ARG A 80 -5.90 20.57 -4.66
CA ARG A 80 -6.65 19.52 -5.40
C ARG A 80 -7.66 20.10 -6.38
N SER A 81 -8.33 21.19 -5.99
CA SER A 81 -9.27 21.89 -6.88
C SER A 81 -8.53 22.46 -8.08
N TYR A 82 -7.40 23.13 -7.86
CA TYR A 82 -6.54 23.64 -8.94
C TYR A 82 -6.03 22.54 -9.87
N THR A 83 -5.47 21.46 -9.32
CA THR A 83 -4.87 20.37 -10.10
C THR A 83 -5.91 19.49 -10.81
N SER A 84 -7.15 19.47 -10.33
CA SER A 84 -8.27 18.85 -11.06
C SER A 84 -8.59 19.57 -12.37
N GLU A 85 -8.43 20.89 -12.41
CA GLU A 85 -8.58 21.70 -13.63
C GLU A 85 -7.29 21.75 -14.46
N ASN A 86 -6.13 21.54 -13.82
CA ASN A 86 -4.80 21.61 -14.41
C ASN A 86 -4.05 20.29 -14.25
N VAL A 87 -4.59 19.20 -14.80
CA VAL A 87 -4.10 17.81 -14.60
C VAL A 87 -2.63 17.59 -14.94
N ASP A 88 -2.05 18.41 -15.84
CA ASP A 88 -0.64 18.32 -16.21
C ASP A 88 0.30 18.90 -15.14
N GLN A 89 -0.25 19.58 -14.13
CA GLN A 89 0.44 20.16 -12.98
C GLN A 89 0.08 19.45 -11.66
N ASP A 90 -0.52 18.25 -11.72
CA ASP A 90 -0.87 17.49 -10.51
C ASP A 90 0.39 16.98 -9.80
N PHE A 91 0.30 16.79 -8.48
CA PHE A 91 1.41 16.31 -7.66
C PHE A 91 0.88 15.63 -6.38
N PRO A 92 1.68 14.75 -5.76
CA PRO A 92 1.30 14.16 -4.50
C PRO A 92 1.34 15.19 -3.36
N ILE A 93 0.35 15.11 -2.47
CA ILE A 93 0.28 15.88 -1.22
C ILE A 93 0.38 14.89 -0.06
N ILE A 94 1.36 15.11 0.80
CA ILE A 94 1.69 14.21 1.92
C ILE A 94 1.48 14.95 3.22
N LEU A 95 0.80 14.32 4.17
CA LEU A 95 0.66 14.85 5.53
C LEU A 95 1.88 14.43 6.36
N VAL A 96 2.57 15.38 7.00
CA VAL A 96 3.75 15.11 7.85
C VAL A 96 3.59 15.86 9.17
N SER A 97 3.22 15.17 10.24
CA SER A 97 2.86 15.80 11.52
C SER A 97 3.43 15.05 12.73
N HIS A 98 3.34 15.60 13.94
CA HIS A 98 3.66 14.85 15.15
C HIS A 98 2.59 13.78 15.47
N GLU A 99 3.00 12.66 16.07
CA GLU A 99 2.14 11.51 16.42
C GLU A 99 0.84 11.92 17.15
N ASN A 100 0.96 12.79 18.16
CA ASN A 100 -0.16 13.26 18.97
C ASN A 100 -1.14 14.18 18.22
N LYS A 101 -0.75 14.72 17.07
CA LYS A 101 -1.57 15.62 16.25
C LYS A 101 -2.27 14.88 15.11
N ILE A 102 -1.67 13.80 14.60
CA ILE A 102 -2.24 12.97 13.52
C ILE A 102 -3.54 12.28 13.96
N THR A 103 -3.70 11.95 15.24
CA THR A 103 -4.94 11.35 15.76
C THR A 103 -6.18 12.23 15.55
N GLY A 104 -6.00 13.56 15.49
CA GLY A 104 -7.08 14.49 15.16
C GLY A 104 -7.54 14.37 13.71
N PHE A 105 -6.62 14.03 12.79
CA PHE A 105 -6.92 13.75 11.38
C PHE A 105 -7.60 12.40 11.22
N ASP A 106 -7.21 11.38 12.00
CA ASP A 106 -7.80 10.03 11.90
C ASP A 106 -9.31 10.00 12.18
N ASN A 107 -9.81 10.98 12.92
CA ASN A 107 -11.24 11.15 13.20
C ASN A 107 -11.99 11.91 12.09
N ASP A 108 -11.29 12.59 11.18
CA ASP A 108 -11.87 13.33 10.06
C ASP A 108 -11.79 12.50 8.77
N ILE A 109 -12.80 11.63 8.61
CA ILE A 109 -12.94 10.74 7.46
C ILE A 109 -12.99 11.52 6.13
N THR A 110 -13.44 12.78 6.14
CA THR A 110 -13.56 13.59 4.92
C THR A 110 -12.22 14.12 4.44
N ALA A 111 -11.29 14.39 5.35
CA ALA A 111 -9.94 14.86 5.06
C ALA A 111 -9.03 13.76 4.47
N HIS A 112 -9.35 12.48 4.69
CA HIS A 112 -8.54 11.35 4.24
C HIS A 112 -8.29 11.32 2.72
N ASN A 113 -9.22 11.86 1.91
CA ASN A 113 -9.08 11.89 0.45
C ASN A 113 -8.26 13.10 -0.06
N LEU A 114 -7.70 13.93 0.81
CA LEU A 114 -6.89 15.08 0.39
C LEU A 114 -5.41 14.72 0.21
N PHE A 115 -4.94 13.77 1.01
CA PHE A 115 -3.54 13.37 1.11
C PHE A 115 -3.33 11.99 0.49
N ASP A 116 -2.20 11.79 -0.20
CA ASP A 116 -1.83 10.49 -0.78
C ASP A 116 -1.18 9.57 0.24
N CYS A 117 -0.49 10.14 1.23
CA CYS A 117 0.16 9.44 2.33
C CYS A 117 0.18 10.33 3.58
N ARG A 118 0.33 9.68 4.74
CA ARG A 118 0.56 10.35 6.02
C ARG A 118 1.76 9.73 6.71
N PHE A 119 2.60 10.56 7.30
CA PHE A 119 3.73 10.11 8.10
C PHE A 119 3.85 10.97 9.36
N THR A 120 4.39 10.39 10.41
CA THR A 120 4.90 11.16 11.52
C THR A 120 6.22 11.80 11.14
N LYS A 121 6.54 12.97 11.70
CA LYS A 121 7.86 13.61 11.54
C LYS A 121 9.01 12.66 11.92
N LYS A 122 8.79 11.81 12.93
CA LYS A 122 9.73 10.79 13.37
C LYS A 122 9.92 9.71 12.30
N GLU A 123 8.85 9.15 11.76
CA GLU A 123 8.90 8.12 10.70
C GLU A 123 9.72 8.60 9.50
N VAL A 124 9.47 9.81 8.98
CA VAL A 124 10.22 10.30 7.83
C VAL A 124 11.69 10.57 8.14
N ALA A 125 12.01 10.90 9.40
CA ALA A 125 13.38 11.07 9.87
C ALA A 125 14.12 9.74 10.01
N SER A 126 13.54 8.76 10.72
CA SER A 126 14.23 7.53 11.10
C SER A 126 14.18 6.44 10.03
N GLU A 127 13.19 6.44 9.14
CA GLU A 127 12.90 5.27 8.30
C GLU A 127 13.10 5.58 6.80
N PRO A 128 14.12 4.98 6.16
CA PRO A 128 14.38 5.16 4.74
C PRO A 128 13.22 4.76 3.83
N GLU A 129 12.39 3.80 4.26
CA GLU A 129 11.25 3.31 3.49
C GLU A 129 10.23 4.41 3.21
N HIS A 130 9.91 5.24 4.20
CA HIS A 130 8.97 6.35 4.03
C HIS A 130 9.47 7.39 3.00
N ARG A 131 10.79 7.69 3.00
CA ARG A 131 11.38 8.57 1.98
C ARG A 131 11.34 7.93 0.59
N GLN A 132 11.50 6.61 0.53
CA GLN A 132 11.38 5.85 -0.70
C GLN A 132 9.93 5.82 -1.21
N GLN A 133 8.94 5.76 -0.33
CA GLN A 133 7.52 5.91 -0.67
C GLN A 133 7.22 7.29 -1.25
N ILE A 134 7.70 8.38 -0.63
CA ILE A 134 7.58 9.75 -1.17
C ILE A 134 8.19 9.83 -2.58
N LEU A 135 9.39 9.29 -2.77
CA LEU A 135 10.03 9.27 -4.08
C LEU A 135 9.22 8.45 -5.11
N SER A 136 8.66 7.33 -4.67
CA SER A 136 7.81 6.48 -5.50
C SER A 136 6.52 7.18 -5.92
N LEU A 137 5.90 7.96 -5.03
CA LEU A 137 4.75 8.81 -5.35
C LEU A 137 5.10 9.81 -6.44
N VAL A 138 6.20 10.56 -6.28
CA VAL A 138 6.67 11.55 -7.27
C VAL A 138 6.85 10.91 -8.65
N LYS A 139 7.56 9.77 -8.72
CA LYS A 139 7.79 9.05 -9.98
C LYS A 139 6.49 8.51 -10.56
N GLY A 140 5.58 8.01 -9.71
CA GLY A 140 4.26 7.53 -10.09
C GLY A 140 3.43 8.63 -10.74
N TYR A 141 3.31 9.79 -10.10
CA TYR A 141 2.60 10.95 -10.63
C TYR A 141 3.19 11.41 -11.97
N GLN A 142 4.51 11.51 -12.11
CA GLN A 142 5.14 11.86 -13.39
C GLN A 142 4.80 10.86 -14.51
N ARG A 143 4.82 9.56 -14.20
CA ARG A 143 4.40 8.50 -15.14
C ARG A 143 2.92 8.64 -15.49
N MET A 144 2.08 8.97 -14.53
CA MET A 144 0.64 9.14 -14.71
C MET A 144 0.32 10.34 -15.59
N ILE A 145 0.86 11.51 -15.25
CA ILE A 145 0.68 12.77 -16.00
C ILE A 145 1.15 12.62 -17.44
N LYS A 146 2.37 12.11 -17.65
CA LYS A 146 2.94 11.90 -18.99
C LYS A 146 2.05 11.05 -19.90
N ASN A 147 1.30 10.11 -19.34
CA ASN A 147 0.44 9.20 -20.09
C ASN A 147 -1.05 9.46 -19.86
N TRP A 148 -1.41 10.59 -19.24
CA TRP A 148 -2.78 10.89 -18.80
C TRP A 148 -3.75 10.92 -19.98
N ARG A 149 -3.32 11.53 -21.09
CA ARG A 149 -4.15 11.70 -22.30
C ARG A 149 -4.22 10.44 -23.20
N LYS A 150 -3.45 9.38 -22.89
CA LYS A 150 -3.38 8.14 -23.71
C LYS A 150 -4.41 7.09 -23.26
N LYS A 151 -5.70 7.38 -23.42
CA LYS A 151 -6.80 6.58 -22.82
C LYS A 151 -6.70 5.07 -23.04
N SER A 152 -6.40 4.61 -24.26
CA SER A 152 -6.36 3.18 -24.60
C SER A 152 -5.21 2.40 -23.95
N GLU A 153 -4.11 3.07 -23.58
CA GLU A 153 -2.87 2.43 -23.13
C GLU A 153 -2.52 2.80 -21.68
N ARG A 154 -3.28 3.73 -21.08
CA ARG A 154 -2.91 4.31 -19.78
C ARG A 154 -2.83 3.27 -18.68
N TRP A 155 -3.77 2.32 -18.62
CA TRP A 155 -3.82 1.34 -17.53
C TRP A 155 -2.71 0.31 -17.66
N ALA A 156 -2.47 -0.19 -18.88
CA ALA A 156 -1.31 -1.01 -19.17
C ALA A 156 -0.02 -0.28 -18.78
N THR A 157 0.07 1.01 -19.08
CA THR A 157 1.21 1.84 -18.68
C THR A 157 1.28 2.04 -17.17
N PHE A 158 0.18 2.25 -16.45
CA PHE A 158 0.20 2.50 -15.00
C PHE A 158 0.55 1.23 -14.25
N PHE A 159 0.00 0.09 -14.66
CA PHE A 159 0.21 -1.20 -14.01
C PHE A 159 1.42 -1.98 -14.56
N ALA A 160 2.12 -1.45 -15.57
CA ALA A 160 3.24 -2.10 -16.25
C ALA A 160 2.87 -3.48 -16.83
N LEU A 161 1.73 -3.53 -17.51
CA LEU A 161 1.21 -4.71 -18.17
C LEU A 161 1.55 -4.68 -19.66
N ASN A 162 1.82 -5.86 -20.22
CA ASN A 162 1.83 -6.02 -21.67
C ASN A 162 0.40 -6.17 -22.24
N LYS A 163 0.29 -6.29 -23.57
CA LYS A 163 -1.01 -6.36 -24.26
C LYS A 163 -1.84 -7.59 -23.86
N GLU A 164 -1.21 -8.74 -23.66
CA GLU A 164 -1.87 -9.99 -23.29
C GLU A 164 -2.35 -9.92 -21.83
N GLU A 165 -1.48 -9.45 -20.94
CA GLU A 165 -1.80 -9.27 -19.51
C GLU A 165 -2.91 -8.24 -19.28
N SER A 166 -2.98 -7.21 -20.13
CA SER A 166 -4.02 -6.19 -20.03
C SER A 166 -5.43 -6.77 -20.19
N VAL A 167 -5.59 -7.91 -20.86
CA VAL A 167 -6.87 -8.62 -20.98
C VAL A 167 -7.18 -9.39 -19.71
N VAL A 168 -6.18 -10.04 -19.11
CA VAL A 168 -6.32 -10.80 -17.85
C VAL A 168 -6.66 -9.88 -16.68
N VAL A 169 -6.00 -8.72 -16.63
CA VAL A 169 -6.18 -7.71 -15.57
C VAL A 169 -7.34 -6.74 -15.90
N ALA A 170 -8.11 -6.97 -16.98
CA ALA A 170 -9.28 -6.14 -17.34
C ALA A 170 -10.46 -6.35 -16.39
N TYR A 171 -10.27 -6.09 -15.09
CA TYR A 171 -11.33 -6.11 -14.11
C TYR A 171 -12.22 -4.88 -14.30
N GLN A 172 -13.55 -5.06 -14.15
CA GLN A 172 -14.52 -3.95 -14.25
C GLN A 172 -14.13 -2.78 -13.34
N ALA A 173 -13.57 -3.08 -12.17
CA ALA A 173 -13.06 -2.09 -11.23
C ALA A 173 -11.92 -1.19 -11.76
N ILE A 174 -10.98 -1.72 -12.55
CA ILE A 174 -9.95 -0.87 -13.17
C ILE A 174 -10.58 0.05 -14.22
N ARG A 175 -11.68 -0.37 -14.87
CA ARG A 175 -12.45 0.50 -15.77
C ARG A 175 -13.23 1.57 -15.01
N GLU A 176 -13.62 1.34 -13.77
CA GLU A 176 -14.25 2.38 -12.94
C GLU A 176 -13.30 3.57 -12.72
N LEU A 177 -11.98 3.34 -12.74
CA LEU A 177 -10.98 4.40 -12.70
C LEU A 177 -11.02 5.33 -13.93
N ASP A 178 -11.62 4.93 -15.06
CA ASP A 178 -11.82 5.81 -16.22
C ASP A 178 -12.82 6.95 -15.94
N LYS A 179 -13.65 6.81 -14.90
CA LYS A 179 -14.58 7.87 -14.47
C LYS A 179 -13.86 9.03 -13.76
N LEU A 180 -12.64 8.77 -13.27
CA LEU A 180 -11.84 9.75 -12.53
C LEU A 180 -11.16 10.72 -13.48
N LYS A 181 -11.16 12.00 -13.11
CA LYS A 181 -10.79 13.10 -14.01
C LYS A 181 -9.39 13.65 -13.75
N ALA A 182 -8.78 13.33 -12.62
CA ALA A 182 -7.47 13.82 -12.24
C ALA A 182 -6.50 12.70 -11.80
N PRO A 183 -5.18 12.87 -12.03
CA PRO A 183 -4.15 11.93 -11.57
C PRO A 183 -4.25 11.57 -10.09
N HIS A 184 -4.45 12.52 -9.20
CA HIS A 184 -4.53 12.25 -7.77
C HIS A 184 -5.70 11.35 -7.36
N GLN A 185 -6.85 11.49 -8.02
CA GLN A 185 -8.01 10.63 -7.77
C GLN A 185 -7.67 9.18 -8.12
N VAL A 186 -7.02 8.97 -9.26
CA VAL A 186 -6.57 7.63 -9.69
C VAL A 186 -5.46 7.11 -8.76
N ALA A 187 -4.52 7.97 -8.36
CA ALA A 187 -3.43 7.61 -7.47
C ALA A 187 -3.97 7.07 -6.14
N GLN A 188 -4.95 7.76 -5.55
CA GLN A 188 -5.60 7.34 -4.31
C GLN A 188 -6.29 5.99 -4.44
N GLN A 189 -7.02 5.73 -5.53
CA GLN A 189 -7.65 4.43 -5.73
C GLN A 189 -6.62 3.31 -5.91
N ILE A 190 -5.54 3.57 -6.65
CA ILE A 190 -4.46 2.58 -6.82
C ILE A 190 -3.80 2.28 -5.48
N LEU A 191 -3.43 3.32 -4.71
CA LEU A 191 -2.83 3.13 -3.39
C LEU A 191 -3.78 2.35 -2.48
N ARG A 192 -5.00 2.83 -2.31
CA ARG A 192 -5.97 2.29 -1.35
C ARG A 192 -6.49 0.91 -1.69
N TYR A 193 -6.68 0.57 -2.97
CA TYR A 193 -7.38 -0.65 -3.37
C TYR A 193 -6.52 -1.66 -4.12
N VAL A 194 -5.41 -1.24 -4.72
CA VAL A 194 -4.52 -2.13 -5.47
C VAL A 194 -3.21 -2.39 -4.72
N ILE A 195 -2.65 -1.37 -4.05
CA ILE A 195 -1.36 -1.49 -3.35
C ILE A 195 -1.56 -1.89 -1.88
N GLU A 196 -2.44 -1.22 -1.14
CA GLU A 196 -2.63 -1.45 0.30
C GLU A 196 -3.48 -2.69 0.61
N ARG A 197 -4.10 -3.27 -0.41
CA ARG A 197 -5.04 -4.39 -0.27
C ARG A 197 -4.52 -5.62 -1.00
N GLN A 198 -4.79 -6.78 -0.43
CA GLN A 198 -4.59 -8.03 -1.14
C GLN A 198 -5.65 -8.18 -2.22
N GLY A 199 -5.26 -8.78 -3.34
CA GLY A 199 -6.13 -9.00 -4.49
C GLY A 199 -5.29 -9.40 -5.68
N ILE A 200 -5.40 -8.67 -6.78
CA ILE A 200 -4.56 -8.86 -7.97
C ILE A 200 -3.06 -8.70 -7.70
N LEU A 201 -2.72 -7.89 -6.68
CA LEU A 201 -1.38 -7.77 -6.15
C LEU A 201 -1.31 -8.44 -4.77
N LEU A 202 -0.19 -9.10 -4.53
CA LEU A 202 0.14 -9.78 -3.29
C LEU A 202 1.28 -9.04 -2.59
N ASP A 203 1.30 -9.07 -1.27
CA ASP A 203 2.50 -8.78 -0.48
C ASP A 203 3.39 -10.02 -0.25
N GLN A 204 4.51 -9.85 0.47
CA GLN A 204 5.45 -10.96 0.71
C GLN A 204 4.78 -12.12 1.43
N ASP A 205 3.95 -11.81 2.42
CA ASP A 205 3.33 -12.81 3.28
C ASP A 205 2.32 -13.65 2.51
N ASN A 206 1.54 -13.01 1.63
CA ASN A 206 0.59 -13.69 0.78
C ASN A 206 1.28 -14.47 -0.35
N VAL A 207 2.43 -14.02 -0.87
CA VAL A 207 3.25 -14.84 -1.77
C VAL A 207 3.73 -16.10 -1.07
N LEU A 208 4.28 -15.98 0.15
CA LEU A 208 4.72 -17.15 0.92
C LEU A 208 3.57 -18.10 1.24
N ALA A 209 2.39 -17.57 1.61
CA ALA A 209 1.22 -18.38 1.87
C ALA A 209 0.73 -19.12 0.62
N ARG A 210 0.70 -18.46 -0.54
CA ARG A 210 0.35 -19.09 -1.83
C ARG A 210 1.34 -20.19 -2.21
N LEU A 211 2.62 -19.99 -1.95
CA LEU A 211 3.66 -20.99 -2.17
C LEU A 211 3.73 -22.07 -1.07
N GLY A 212 2.98 -21.92 0.02
CA GLY A 212 3.00 -22.85 1.15
C GLY A 212 4.32 -22.85 1.94
N VAL A 213 5.07 -21.76 1.88
CA VAL A 213 6.43 -21.62 2.44
C VAL A 213 6.36 -20.97 3.83
N ALA A 214 7.08 -21.51 4.80
CA ALA A 214 7.24 -20.90 6.11
C ALA A 214 8.03 -19.59 6.04
N LYS A 215 7.69 -18.62 6.89
CA LYS A 215 8.40 -17.34 6.98
C LYS A 215 9.82 -17.40 7.51
N ALA A 216 10.23 -18.54 8.06
CA ALA A 216 11.55 -18.74 8.60
C ALA A 216 12.41 -19.57 7.63
N GLY A 217 13.60 -19.08 7.31
CA GLY A 217 14.56 -19.82 6.50
C GLY A 217 15.53 -18.92 5.75
N ASN A 218 16.72 -19.45 5.46
CA ASN A 218 17.77 -18.71 4.74
C ASN A 218 17.47 -18.55 3.24
N ASP A 219 16.59 -19.39 2.69
CA ASP A 219 16.34 -19.47 1.24
C ASP A 219 15.14 -18.63 0.78
N ILE A 220 14.52 -17.86 1.69
CA ILE A 220 13.42 -16.94 1.37
C ILE A 220 13.89 -15.78 0.48
N GLU A 221 15.01 -15.15 0.82
CA GLU A 221 15.59 -14.08 -0.01
C GLU A 221 15.99 -14.57 -1.40
N PRO A 222 16.69 -15.71 -1.56
CA PRO A 222 16.88 -16.35 -2.87
C PRO A 222 15.60 -16.60 -3.66
N LEU A 223 14.52 -17.06 -3.01
CA LEU A 223 13.21 -17.25 -3.65
C LEU A 223 12.66 -15.92 -4.19
N PHE A 224 12.63 -14.87 -3.39
CA PHE A 224 12.16 -13.55 -3.85
C PHE A 224 13.07 -12.94 -4.92
N ALA A 225 14.39 -13.15 -4.83
CA ALA A 225 15.33 -12.75 -5.88
C ALA A 225 15.01 -13.47 -7.21
N ARG A 226 14.60 -14.74 -7.15
CA ARG A 226 14.17 -15.49 -8.33
C ARG A 226 12.86 -14.95 -8.91
N LEU A 227 11.84 -14.73 -8.08
CA LEU A 227 10.57 -14.14 -8.53
C LEU A 227 10.77 -12.75 -9.17
N LYS A 228 11.70 -11.94 -8.64
CA LYS A 228 12.11 -10.67 -9.25
C LYS A 228 12.76 -10.87 -10.61
N LYS A 229 13.71 -11.82 -10.73
CA LYS A 229 14.40 -12.14 -11.99
C LYS A 229 13.41 -12.62 -13.06
N ASP A 230 12.43 -13.42 -12.67
CA ASP A 230 11.40 -13.97 -13.56
C ASP A 230 10.23 -12.99 -13.79
N LYS A 231 10.36 -11.73 -13.32
CA LYS A 231 9.42 -10.61 -13.55
C LYS A 231 8.01 -10.79 -12.96
N VAL A 232 7.88 -11.64 -11.94
CA VAL A 232 6.63 -11.79 -11.16
C VAL A 232 6.33 -10.53 -10.34
N ILE A 233 7.38 -9.81 -9.93
CA ILE A 233 7.27 -8.54 -9.19
C ILE A 233 6.48 -7.47 -9.98
N TYR A 234 5.65 -6.71 -9.27
CA TYR A 234 4.94 -5.54 -9.79
C TYR A 234 5.92 -4.39 -10.05
N SER A 235 5.79 -3.75 -11.21
CA SER A 235 6.67 -2.64 -11.65
C SER A 235 5.88 -1.43 -12.19
N GLY A 236 4.62 -1.31 -11.80
CA GLY A 236 3.76 -0.20 -12.18
C GLY A 236 4.05 1.07 -11.38
N VAL A 237 3.09 2.00 -11.36
CA VAL A 237 3.15 3.18 -10.51
C VAL A 237 3.26 2.75 -9.05
N PHE A 238 4.04 3.50 -8.28
CA PHE A 238 4.25 3.31 -6.84
C PHE A 238 5.05 2.06 -6.44
N SER A 239 5.43 1.17 -7.37
CA SER A 239 6.08 -0.11 -7.05
C SER A 239 7.42 0.00 -6.30
N GLU A 240 8.12 1.14 -6.41
CA GLU A 240 9.39 1.33 -5.71
C GLU A 240 9.21 1.64 -4.21
N GLY A 241 8.01 2.06 -3.79
CA GLY A 241 7.68 2.42 -2.41
C GLY A 241 6.92 1.32 -1.70
N TRP A 242 6.17 0.50 -2.45
CA TRP A 242 5.42 -0.65 -1.94
C TRP A 242 5.74 -1.86 -2.81
N THR A 243 6.54 -2.77 -2.27
CA THR A 243 6.90 -4.00 -2.99
C THR A 243 5.68 -4.91 -3.03
N ARG A 244 5.28 -5.29 -4.25
CA ARG A 244 4.13 -6.13 -4.55
C ARG A 244 4.45 -7.14 -5.66
N TRP A 245 3.69 -8.21 -5.73
CA TRP A 245 3.82 -9.26 -6.74
C TRP A 245 2.50 -9.46 -7.45
N TRP A 246 2.54 -9.68 -8.76
CA TRP A 246 1.35 -10.00 -9.53
C TRP A 246 0.89 -11.42 -9.22
N GLN A 247 -0.38 -11.56 -8.85
CA GLN A 247 -0.98 -12.88 -8.63
C GLN A 247 -1.01 -13.70 -9.92
N HIS A 248 -1.42 -13.12 -11.04
CA HIS A 248 -1.49 -13.85 -12.31
C HIS A 248 -0.10 -14.29 -12.79
N ARG A 249 0.92 -13.44 -12.64
CA ARG A 249 2.31 -13.83 -12.99
C ARG A 249 2.85 -14.91 -12.08
N LEU A 250 2.41 -14.96 -10.82
CA LEU A 250 2.80 -16.02 -9.91
C LEU A 250 2.20 -17.36 -10.38
N TRP A 251 0.93 -17.38 -10.78
CA TRP A 251 0.30 -18.56 -11.38
C TRP A 251 1.01 -18.99 -12.67
N ASP A 252 1.24 -18.07 -13.60
CA ASP A 252 1.97 -18.35 -14.85
C ASP A 252 3.40 -18.86 -14.58
N TRP A 253 3.99 -18.47 -13.44
CA TRP A 253 5.32 -18.93 -13.03
C TRP A 253 5.28 -20.34 -12.44
N GLU A 254 4.27 -20.67 -11.64
CA GLU A 254 4.03 -22.01 -11.08
C GLU A 254 3.80 -23.05 -12.19
N GLU A 255 2.99 -22.71 -13.21
CA GLU A 255 2.66 -23.59 -14.34
C GLU A 255 3.90 -24.00 -15.17
N GLN A 256 5.01 -23.25 -15.10
CA GLN A 256 6.24 -23.58 -15.83
C GLN A 256 6.95 -24.83 -15.31
N PHE A 257 6.60 -25.31 -14.13
CA PHE A 257 7.27 -26.45 -13.51
C PHE A 257 6.35 -27.36 -12.70
N CYS A 258 5.05 -27.10 -12.68
CA CYS A 258 4.06 -27.94 -12.03
C CYS A 258 2.79 -28.01 -12.87
N ASP A 259 2.45 -29.20 -13.36
CA ASP A 259 1.25 -29.43 -14.16
C ASP A 259 -0.04 -29.30 -13.32
N GLU A 260 0.06 -29.54 -12.02
CA GLU A 260 -1.05 -29.39 -11.08
C GLU A 260 -1.06 -27.96 -10.48
N PRO A 261 -2.19 -27.24 -10.53
CA PRO A 261 -2.29 -25.93 -9.92
C PRO A 261 -1.96 -25.97 -8.43
N PHE A 262 -1.15 -25.02 -7.96
CA PHE A 262 -0.72 -24.98 -6.55
C PHE A 262 -1.89 -24.94 -5.57
N GLY A 263 -3.03 -24.34 -5.95
CA GLY A 263 -4.24 -24.32 -5.14
C GLY A 263 -4.76 -25.70 -4.69
N ASN A 264 -4.44 -26.76 -5.44
CA ASN A 264 -4.82 -28.14 -5.11
C ASN A 264 -3.75 -28.89 -4.30
N LEU A 265 -2.55 -28.33 -4.19
CA LEU A 265 -1.42 -28.92 -3.49
C LEU A 265 -1.33 -28.39 -2.05
N THR A 266 -0.92 -29.26 -1.13
CA THR A 266 -0.57 -28.90 0.25
C THR A 266 0.71 -28.08 0.31
N GLY A 267 0.93 -27.36 1.41
CA GLY A 267 2.16 -26.59 1.62
C GLY A 267 3.43 -27.44 1.49
N LYS A 268 3.41 -28.66 2.02
CA LYS A 268 4.48 -29.65 1.85
C LYS A 268 4.76 -29.99 0.38
N GLU A 269 3.73 -30.28 -0.40
CA GLU A 269 3.87 -30.63 -1.81
C GLU A 269 4.40 -29.45 -2.62
N ARG A 270 3.88 -28.23 -2.40
CA ARG A 270 4.37 -27.01 -3.05
C ARG A 270 5.86 -26.80 -2.79
N VAL A 271 6.27 -26.88 -1.52
CA VAL A 271 7.68 -26.70 -1.14
C VAL A 271 8.58 -27.79 -1.72
N LEU A 272 8.12 -29.04 -1.79
CA LEU A 272 8.85 -30.11 -2.45
C LEU A 272 9.16 -29.74 -3.91
N ARG A 273 8.14 -29.32 -4.68
CA ARG A 273 8.32 -28.91 -6.09
C ARG A 273 9.25 -27.72 -6.25
N LEU A 274 9.14 -26.73 -5.36
CA LEU A 274 10.03 -25.55 -5.36
C LEU A 274 11.49 -25.94 -5.10
N ASN A 275 11.74 -26.77 -4.09
CA ASN A 275 13.07 -27.23 -3.75
C ASN A 275 13.68 -28.09 -4.85
N GLU A 276 12.90 -29.01 -5.44
CA GLU A 276 13.33 -29.83 -6.58
C GLU A 276 13.69 -28.99 -7.81
N LYS A 277 12.85 -28.00 -8.14
CA LYS A 277 13.05 -27.17 -9.33
C LYS A 277 14.22 -26.20 -9.20
N PHE A 278 14.37 -25.58 -8.02
CA PHE A 278 15.27 -24.45 -7.83
C PHE A 278 16.50 -24.76 -6.98
N GLY A 279 16.60 -25.98 -6.42
CA GLY A 279 17.70 -26.37 -5.54
C GLY A 279 17.73 -25.59 -4.21
N LEU A 280 16.57 -25.10 -3.78
CA LEU A 280 16.39 -24.41 -2.51
C LEU A 280 16.13 -25.40 -1.37
N LYS A 281 16.24 -24.90 -0.14
CA LYS A 281 15.95 -25.59 1.12
C LYS A 281 14.88 -24.82 1.88
N LEU A 282 13.75 -24.60 1.23
CA LEU A 282 12.58 -23.99 1.84
C LEU A 282 11.90 -24.99 2.78
N SER A 283 11.33 -24.47 3.87
CA SER A 283 10.51 -25.24 4.80
C SER A 283 9.03 -25.01 4.48
N PRO A 284 8.18 -26.06 4.50
CA PRO A 284 6.75 -25.88 4.36
C PRO A 284 6.18 -25.14 5.58
N ALA A 285 5.17 -24.32 5.33
CA ALA A 285 4.39 -23.69 6.38
C ALA A 285 3.61 -24.73 7.16
N GLU A 286 3.36 -24.44 8.43
CA GLU A 286 2.60 -25.29 9.34
C GLU A 286 1.28 -24.59 9.69
N SER A 287 0.19 -25.36 9.66
CA SER A 287 -1.12 -24.88 10.10
C SER A 287 -1.05 -24.50 11.57
N ARG A 288 -1.35 -23.24 11.90
CA ARG A 288 -1.41 -22.80 13.31
C ARG A 288 -2.56 -23.43 14.09
N TRP A 289 -3.58 -23.94 13.38
CA TRP A 289 -4.73 -24.58 14.01
C TRP A 289 -4.53 -26.10 14.11
N GLN A 290 -4.15 -26.75 13.01
CA GLN A 290 -4.04 -28.21 12.97
C GLN A 290 -2.64 -28.77 13.29
N GLU A 291 -1.62 -27.90 13.41
CA GLU A 291 -0.25 -28.28 13.77
C GLU A 291 0.37 -29.30 12.79
N HIS A 292 0.09 -29.15 11.50
CA HIS A 292 0.71 -29.95 10.45
C HIS A 292 0.99 -29.16 9.17
N ILE A 293 1.89 -29.70 8.34
CA ILE A 293 2.36 -29.10 7.09
C ILE A 293 1.55 -29.52 5.84
N ASP A 294 0.69 -30.54 6.00
CA ASP A 294 -0.15 -31.08 4.93
C ASP A 294 -1.48 -30.31 4.83
N ALA A 295 -1.39 -28.98 4.74
CA ALA A 295 -2.52 -28.06 4.72
C ALA A 295 -2.62 -27.28 3.40
N LEU A 296 -3.85 -26.94 3.00
CA LEU A 296 -4.15 -26.12 1.82
C LEU A 296 -4.14 -24.63 2.17
N PHE A 297 -2.95 -24.04 2.20
CA PHE A 297 -2.81 -22.61 2.46
C PHE A 297 -3.33 -21.78 1.29
N ALA A 298 -4.11 -20.73 1.59
CA ALA A 298 -4.72 -19.86 0.60
C ALA A 298 -4.16 -18.43 0.65
N PHE A 299 -3.92 -17.91 1.85
CA PHE A 299 -3.51 -16.53 2.10
C PHE A 299 -2.81 -16.40 3.45
N ALA A 300 -2.22 -15.24 3.73
CA ALA A 300 -1.69 -14.92 5.05
C ALA A 300 -2.81 -14.35 5.95
N CYS A 301 -2.80 -14.71 7.23
CA CYS A 301 -3.68 -14.13 8.24
C CYS A 301 -3.36 -12.64 8.46
N ASP A 302 -4.35 -11.75 8.41
CA ASP A 302 -4.15 -10.30 8.61
C ASP A 302 -3.67 -9.93 10.04
N SER A 303 -3.80 -10.84 11.01
CA SER A 303 -3.35 -10.64 12.40
C SER A 303 -1.90 -11.07 12.64
N CYS A 304 -1.58 -12.35 12.38
CA CYS A 304 -0.25 -12.91 12.66
C CYS A 304 0.65 -13.00 11.42
N HIS A 305 0.10 -12.69 10.25
CA HIS A 305 0.74 -12.75 8.95
C HIS A 305 1.26 -14.13 8.54
N GLN A 306 0.91 -15.22 9.24
CA GLN A 306 1.30 -16.57 8.86
C GLN A 306 0.37 -17.13 7.76
N PRO A 307 0.85 -18.05 6.91
CA PRO A 307 0.01 -18.81 5.99
C PRO A 307 -1.18 -19.45 6.72
N THR A 308 -2.35 -19.41 6.09
CA THR A 308 -3.62 -19.86 6.69
C THR A 308 -4.53 -20.47 5.62
N GLU A 309 -5.28 -21.48 6.04
CA GLU A 309 -6.30 -22.17 5.27
C GLU A 309 -7.62 -21.41 5.33
N GLN A 310 -8.34 -21.38 4.21
CA GLN A 310 -9.63 -20.69 4.15
C GLN A 310 -10.64 -21.25 5.16
N GLN A 311 -10.66 -22.58 5.34
CA GLN A 311 -11.57 -23.26 6.26
C GLN A 311 -11.31 -22.99 7.76
N TYR A 312 -10.10 -22.54 8.12
CA TYR A 312 -9.71 -22.23 9.51
C TYR A 312 -9.46 -20.73 9.69
N SER A 313 -10.31 -19.93 9.05
CA SER A 313 -10.28 -18.48 9.14
C SER A 313 -11.67 -17.91 9.28
N VAL A 314 -11.76 -16.72 9.88
CA VAL A 314 -12.93 -15.86 9.89
C VAL A 314 -12.60 -14.56 9.16
N ILE A 315 -13.62 -13.88 8.67
CA ILE A 315 -13.51 -12.59 7.99
C ILE A 315 -13.37 -11.50 9.05
N ALA A 316 -12.39 -10.62 8.86
CA ALA A 316 -12.31 -9.40 9.66
C ALA A 316 -13.30 -8.35 9.13
N TYR A 317 -13.95 -7.65 10.02
CA TYR A 317 -14.75 -6.47 9.69
C TYR A 317 -13.87 -5.42 9.02
N ASP A 318 -14.38 -4.84 7.94
CA ASP A 318 -13.71 -3.82 7.18
C ASP A 318 -14.55 -2.55 7.11
N ARG A 319 -14.08 -1.51 7.77
CA ARG A 319 -14.71 -0.19 7.77
C ARG A 319 -14.70 0.47 6.39
N ASN A 320 -13.77 0.07 5.54
CA ASN A 320 -13.73 0.52 4.17
C ASN A 320 -14.53 -0.45 3.31
N PRO A 321 -15.51 0.02 2.52
CA PRO A 321 -16.18 -0.87 1.59
C PRO A 321 -15.14 -1.52 0.68
N VAL A 322 -15.40 -2.77 0.31
CA VAL A 322 -14.68 -3.50 -0.72
C VAL A 322 -15.46 -3.31 -2.01
N PRO A 323 -15.27 -2.17 -2.72
CA PRO A 323 -16.08 -1.86 -3.90
C PRO A 323 -15.83 -2.85 -5.04
N ASP A 324 -14.64 -3.45 -5.04
CA ASP A 324 -14.12 -4.20 -6.15
C ASP A 324 -13.97 -5.68 -5.80
N SER A 325 -14.53 -6.56 -6.61
CA SER A 325 -14.49 -8.00 -6.36
C SER A 325 -13.10 -8.64 -6.56
N PHE A 326 -12.11 -7.88 -7.04
CA PHE A 326 -10.72 -8.35 -7.07
C PHE A 326 -10.02 -8.22 -5.72
N ILE A 327 -10.57 -7.42 -4.80
CA ILE A 327 -10.00 -7.21 -3.47
C ILE A 327 -10.37 -8.41 -2.61
N GLN A 328 -9.36 -9.03 -2.01
CA GLN A 328 -9.56 -10.07 -1.03
C GLN A 328 -10.02 -9.43 0.31
N ARG A 329 -11.02 -10.06 0.93
CA ARG A 329 -11.42 -9.70 2.31
C ARG A 329 -10.28 -10.01 3.26
N LYS A 330 -10.24 -9.30 4.38
CA LYS A 330 -9.28 -9.58 5.44
C LYS A 330 -9.69 -10.85 6.18
N HIS A 331 -8.75 -11.72 6.49
CA HIS A 331 -8.97 -12.99 7.16
C HIS A 331 -8.12 -13.11 8.43
N ILE A 332 -8.73 -13.63 9.48
CA ILE A 332 -8.09 -13.92 10.77
C ILE A 332 -8.14 -15.44 10.96
N CYS A 333 -6.99 -16.08 11.17
CA CYS A 333 -6.96 -17.52 11.45
C CYS A 333 -7.59 -17.84 12.81
N TRP A 334 -8.19 -19.02 12.94
CA TRP A 334 -8.84 -19.45 14.18
C TRP A 334 -7.91 -19.43 15.39
N LYS A 335 -6.61 -19.69 15.21
CA LYS A 335 -5.63 -19.57 16.30
C LYS A 335 -5.53 -18.15 16.85
N CYS A 336 -5.55 -17.13 15.98
CA CYS A 336 -5.55 -15.74 16.42
C CYS A 336 -6.87 -15.36 17.10
N VAL A 337 -8.00 -15.96 16.69
CA VAL A 337 -9.30 -15.80 17.35
C VAL A 337 -9.25 -16.38 18.75
N GLU A 338 -8.75 -17.61 18.91
CA GLU A 338 -8.59 -18.29 20.20
C GLU A 338 -7.70 -17.50 21.16
N THR A 339 -6.56 -16.97 20.68
CA THR A 339 -5.61 -16.24 21.53
C THR A 339 -5.95 -14.77 21.73
N GLY A 340 -6.89 -14.22 20.96
CA GLY A 340 -7.22 -12.79 20.96
C GLY A 340 -6.15 -11.89 20.34
N GLU A 341 -5.13 -12.45 19.66
CA GLU A 341 -4.03 -11.68 19.04
C GLU A 341 -4.53 -10.60 18.08
N PHE A 342 -5.64 -10.86 17.37
CA PHE A 342 -6.19 -9.94 16.36
C PHE A 342 -6.64 -8.59 16.93
N ALA A 343 -7.15 -8.56 18.16
CA ALA A 343 -7.62 -7.33 18.80
C ALA A 343 -6.46 -6.35 19.05
N SER A 344 -5.27 -6.87 19.39
CA SER A 344 -4.06 -6.06 19.56
C SER A 344 -3.57 -5.38 18.27
N ARG A 345 -4.02 -5.89 17.11
CA ARG A 345 -3.76 -5.33 15.78
C ARG A 345 -4.85 -4.36 15.32
N GLY A 346 -5.84 -4.06 16.18
CA GLY A 346 -6.98 -3.21 15.83
C GLY A 346 -7.92 -3.84 14.81
N LEU A 347 -7.90 -5.17 14.68
CA LEU A 347 -8.85 -5.90 13.85
C LEU A 347 -10.11 -6.22 14.65
N GLU A 348 -11.25 -6.18 13.97
CA GLU A 348 -12.57 -6.56 14.47
C GLU A 348 -13.06 -7.73 13.62
N ILE A 349 -13.87 -8.63 14.18
CA ILE A 349 -14.44 -9.76 13.42
C ILE A 349 -15.74 -9.30 12.77
N HIS A 350 -16.04 -9.80 11.58
CA HIS A 350 -17.28 -9.50 10.89
C HIS A 350 -18.47 -10.20 11.57
N GLU A 351 -19.62 -9.53 11.64
CA GLU A 351 -20.83 -10.03 12.33
C GLU A 351 -21.27 -11.41 11.84
N ASP A 352 -21.18 -11.67 10.53
CA ASP A 352 -21.49 -12.97 9.91
C ASP A 352 -20.74 -14.17 10.53
N ASP A 353 -19.56 -13.95 11.13
CA ASP A 353 -18.71 -15.02 11.70
C ASP A 353 -18.77 -15.08 13.25
N GLU A 354 -19.60 -14.27 13.91
CA GLU A 354 -19.70 -14.24 15.39
C GLU A 354 -20.00 -15.62 15.98
N PHE A 355 -20.89 -16.39 15.36
CA PHE A 355 -21.23 -17.73 15.81
C PHE A 355 -20.02 -18.68 15.81
N ILE A 356 -19.18 -18.61 14.76
CA ILE A 356 -17.96 -19.42 14.65
C ILE A 356 -16.97 -19.02 15.75
N VAL A 357 -16.86 -17.71 16.04
CA VAL A 357 -16.00 -17.19 17.10
C VAL A 357 -16.41 -17.70 18.47
N GLU A 358 -17.70 -17.66 18.79
CA GLU A 358 -18.23 -18.17 20.06
C GLU A 358 -17.89 -19.65 20.23
N MET A 359 -18.09 -20.47 19.18
CA MET A 359 -17.74 -21.89 19.21
C MET A 359 -16.24 -22.13 19.45
N ILE A 360 -15.35 -21.33 18.84
CA ILE A 360 -13.89 -21.42 19.05
C ILE A 360 -13.55 -21.06 20.50
N GLN A 361 -14.09 -19.96 21.01
CA GLN A 361 -13.80 -19.46 22.36
C GLN A 361 -14.33 -20.38 23.46
N ASN A 362 -15.45 -21.05 23.21
CA ASN A 362 -16.02 -22.06 24.09
C ASN A 362 -15.29 -23.42 24.01
N GLY A 363 -14.36 -23.59 23.06
CA GLY A 363 -13.62 -24.84 22.85
C GLY A 363 -14.45 -25.94 22.19
N GLU A 364 -15.57 -25.59 21.54
CA GLU A 364 -16.45 -26.52 20.82
C GLU A 364 -15.87 -26.93 19.46
N MET A 365 -14.93 -26.14 18.94
CA MET A 365 -14.11 -26.49 17.79
C MET A 365 -12.66 -26.66 18.26
N ARG A 366 -12.13 -27.88 18.15
CA ARG A 366 -10.72 -28.23 18.35
C ARG A 366 -10.24 -29.09 17.20
#